data_AF-A0A442I4J8-F1
#
_entry.id   AF-A0A442I4J8-F1
#
_cell.length_a   1.000
_cell.length_b   1.000
_cell.length_c   1.000
_cell.angle_alpha   90.00
_cell.angle_beta   90.00
_cell.angle_gamma   90.00
#
_symmetry.space_group_name_H-M   'P 1'
#
loop_
_entity.id
_entity.type
_entity.pdbx_description
1 polymer ?
#
loop_
_entity_poly.entity_id
_entity_poly.type
_entity_poly.pdbx_seq_one_letter_code
_entity_poly.pdbx_strand_id
1 'polypeptide(L)' 'AMAKRLPIGRVGRADDIADALRFLMGNGFTTGTTLHVEGGHRLV' A
#
# COMPACT_ATOMS: atom_id res chain seq x y z
N ALA A 1 -3.80 19.02 0.47
CA ALA A 1 -3.41 19.00 1.91
C ALA A 1 -2.81 17.64 2.31
N MET A 2 -3.47 16.50 2.04
CA MET A 2 -2.98 15.16 2.44
C MET A 2 -1.75 14.67 1.65
N ALA A 3 -1.75 14.81 0.32
CA ALA A 3 -0.66 14.31 -0.55
C ALA A 3 0.75 14.74 -0.11
N LYS A 4 0.92 15.99 0.35
CA LYS A 4 2.21 16.55 0.78
C LYS A 4 2.72 15.98 2.12
N ARG A 5 1.85 15.35 2.90
CA ARG A 5 2.21 14.75 4.20
C ARG A 5 2.65 13.30 4.05
N LEU A 6 2.19 12.63 3.01
CA LEU A 6 2.57 11.25 2.73
C LEU A 6 4.01 11.20 2.22
N PRO A 7 4.86 10.27 2.70
CA PRO A 7 6.21 10.08 2.18
C PRO A 7 6.27 9.90 0.67
N ILE A 8 5.27 9.22 0.08
CA ILE A 8 5.20 9.02 -1.38
C ILE A 8 4.75 10.28 -2.15
N GLY A 9 4.33 11.34 -1.47
CA GLY A 9 3.99 12.64 -2.06
C GLY A 9 2.68 12.67 -2.87
N ARG A 10 1.89 11.59 -2.89
CA ARG A 10 0.62 11.51 -3.62
C ARG A 10 -0.44 10.71 -2.87
N VAL A 11 -1.70 10.97 -3.20
CA VAL A 11 -2.82 10.12 -2.77
C VAL A 11 -2.77 8.80 -3.54
N GLY A 12 -3.12 7.71 -2.86
CA GLY A 12 -3.27 6.39 -3.47
C GLY A 12 -4.37 6.36 -4.53
N ARG A 13 -4.21 5.45 -5.49
CA ARG A 13 -5.19 5.13 -6.54
C ARG A 13 -5.64 3.68 -6.38
N ALA A 14 -6.76 3.33 -7.00
CA ALA A 14 -7.25 1.95 -6.99
C ALA A 14 -6.20 0.95 -7.50
N ASP A 15 -5.41 1.35 -8.49
CA ASP A 15 -4.34 0.53 -9.07
C ASP A 15 -3.26 0.13 -8.05
N ASP A 16 -2.97 0.99 -7.06
CA ASP A 16 -2.00 0.66 -6.00
C ASP A 16 -2.46 -0.54 -5.16
N ILE A 17 -3.77 -0.64 -4.93
CA ILE A 17 -4.38 -1.77 -4.22
C ILE A 17 -4.43 -3.01 -5.13
N ALA A 18 -4.75 -2.84 -6.41
CA ALA A 18 -4.76 -3.94 -7.37
C ALA A 18 -3.38 -4.61 -7.49
N ASP A 19 -2.31 -3.83 -7.54
CA ASP A 19 -0.95 -4.35 -7.54
C ASP A 19 -0.59 -5.08 -6.24
N ALA A 20 -1.03 -4.57 -5.09
CA ALA A 20 -0.83 -5.26 -3.81
C ALA A 20 -1.57 -6.61 -3.75
N LEU A 21 -2.78 -6.69 -4.30
CA LEU A 21 -3.51 -7.95 -4.44
C LEU A 21 -2.74 -8.92 -5.34
N ARG A 22 -2.23 -8.45 -6.49
CA ARG A 22 -1.43 -9.27 -7.40
C ARG A 22 -0.16 -9.79 -6.75
N PHE A 23 0.51 -8.97 -5.94
CA PHE A 23 1.67 -9.39 -5.15
C PHE A 23 1.31 -10.53 -4.16
N LEU A 24 0.22 -10.38 -3.40
CA LEU A 24 -0.20 -11.39 -2.43
C LEU A 24 -0.67 -12.70 -3.10
N MET A 25 -1.46 -12.60 -4.17
CA MET A 25 -1.89 -13.77 -4.94
C MET A 25 -0.72 -14.57 -5.51
N GLY A 26 0.38 -13.89 -5.84
CA GLY A 26 1.61 -14.53 -6.33
C GLY A 26 2.50 -15.15 -5.24
N ASN A 27 2.18 -14.97 -3.95
CA ASN A 27 3.03 -15.40 -2.85
C ASN A 27 2.29 -16.36 -1.89
N GLY A 28 2.32 -17.65 -2.23
CA GLY A 28 1.65 -18.71 -1.46
C GLY A 28 2.23 -19.01 -0.07
N PHE A 29 3.33 -18.38 0.32
CA PHE A 29 3.94 -18.57 1.65
C PHE A 29 3.56 -17.47 2.65
N THR A 30 2.92 -16.39 2.18
CA THR A 30 2.52 -15.28 3.05
C THR A 30 1.15 -15.56 3.67
N THR A 31 1.08 -15.53 5.00
CA THR A 31 -0.16 -15.75 5.76
C THR A 31 -0.14 -14.95 7.06
N GLY A 32 -1.32 -14.67 7.62
CA GLY A 32 -1.48 -14.06 8.95
C GLY A 32 -0.93 -12.64 9.09
N THR A 33 -0.75 -11.91 7.99
CA THR A 33 -0.15 -10.56 8.00
C THR A 33 -1.06 -9.51 7.38
N THR A 34 -0.88 -8.27 7.82
CA THR A 34 -1.54 -7.08 7.25
C THR A 34 -0.55 -6.32 6.37
N LEU A 35 -0.83 -6.24 5.07
CA LEU A 35 -0.06 -5.42 4.15
C LEU A 35 -0.63 -4.00 4.12
N HIS A 36 0.15 -3.03 4.58
CA HIS A 36 -0.22 -1.62 4.54
C HIS A 36 0.13 -0.98 3.19
N VAL A 37 -0.89 -0.50 2.45
CA VAL A 37 -0.74 0.10 1.11
C VAL A 37 -1.26 1.53 1.14
N GLU A 38 -0.49 2.41 1.80
CA GLU A 38 -0.96 3.77 2.14
C GLU A 38 0.09 4.87 1.91
N GLY A 39 1.10 4.59 1.08
CA GLY A 39 2.09 5.60 0.70
C GLY A 39 2.95 6.13 1.87
N GLY A 40 3.04 5.37 2.96
CA GLY A 40 3.82 5.70 4.15
C GLY A 40 3.06 6.48 5.23
N HIS A 41 1.72 6.55 5.17
CA HIS A 41 0.90 7.30 6.13
C HIS A 41 1.17 6.93 7.60
N ARG A 42 1.45 5.66 7.93
CA ARG A 42 1.79 5.22 9.29
C ARG A 42 3.13 5.74 9.85
N LEU A 43 3.95 6.37 9.02
CA LEU A 43 5.26 6.88 9.40
C LEU A 43 5.24 8.37 9.78
N VAL A 44 4.06 9.02 9.73
CA VAL A 44 3.88 10.48 9.86
C VAL A 44 2.64 10.86 10.67
#